data_AF-A0A0J7Y6R2-F1
#
_entry.id   AF-A0A0J7Y6R2-F1
#
_cell.length_a   1.000
_cell.length_b   1.000
_cell.length_c   1.000
_cell.angle_alpha   90.00
_cell.angle_beta   90.00
_cell.angle_gamma   90.00
#
_symmetry.space_group_name_H-M   'P 1'
#
loop_
_entity.id
_entity.type
_entity.pdbx_description
1 polymer ?
#
loop_
_entity_poly.entity_id
_entity_poly.type
_entity_poly.pdbx_seq_one_letter_code
_entity_poly.pdbx_strand_id
1 'polypeptide(L)'
;MLTPQWLDQLRSRVALSALVGRSVRLQKAGREHKACCPFHNENSPSFYVNDEKGFYHCFGCGAHGDAIRWMTDHQGMAFMDAVKDLAAEAGMDVPEPDPRAAKAAEKRDSLHDVMAAAQEWFKTSLASPEGNSALRYLDTRGFDAHTIQRFGFGFAPEGRQALKGALSRFPEEMLIEAGLRIAVEERDPYDRFRGRLMLPIEDARGRVIAFGGRILAKTKTDAPKYLNSPDTPLFDKGRTLYNLHRAAPAARQSGRMVVVEGYMDVVAMAAAGIAECVAPLGTALTEQQIEMLWRHVEMPILCFDGDKAGQRAAMRAITRALPLLRPAHSLRIVRLPEGLDPDDLIKAKGARAMEALLSEPKSLIEVLWEAERDAVPLNTPEDKAGLKARLMAHVDAIQDPDIASLYRREVQDRYSAFAFPKRESKWQPGGGGQSGFQRGSSQKGGKWNSRPAPAPSSPESISRLNRRHEQGGTRDGLSAAVIAGLIRWPDILMRHAEALARTPDLDPRFELLIDCCGGSEALESARLEAILRQSGAEPPTPADYYGFRFGFLGNGENPEKSAEELTQAIQLLIERPVLESALQAATARHEREFTDETFAEQQRLRERKLEFDSRLRHMATRHASS
;
A
#
# COMPACT_ATOMS: atom_id res chain seq x y z
N MET A 1 -2.00 43.23 -20.20
CA MET A 1 -1.42 42.18 -19.32
C MET A 1 -2.40 41.90 -18.19
N LEU A 2 -2.57 40.64 -17.79
CA LEU A 2 -3.34 40.27 -16.60
C LEU A 2 -2.54 40.70 -15.37
N THR A 3 -2.89 41.84 -14.78
CA THR A 3 -2.25 42.29 -13.53
C THR A 3 -2.80 41.47 -12.35
N PRO A 4 -2.02 41.28 -11.26
CA PRO A 4 -2.52 40.64 -10.05
C PRO A 4 -3.84 41.26 -9.55
N GLN A 5 -3.92 42.60 -9.62
CA GLN A 5 -5.11 43.37 -9.25
C GLN A 5 -6.33 43.06 -10.14
N TRP A 6 -6.13 42.82 -11.45
CA TRP A 6 -7.22 42.43 -12.35
C TRP A 6 -7.70 41.00 -12.05
N LEU A 7 -6.78 40.08 -11.74
CA LEU A 7 -7.13 38.71 -11.34
C LEU A 7 -7.88 38.69 -10.00
N ASP A 8 -7.51 39.55 -9.05
CA ASP A 8 -8.27 39.74 -7.80
C ASP A 8 -9.67 40.29 -8.07
N GLN A 9 -9.80 41.24 -8.99
CA GLN A 9 -11.10 41.76 -9.41
C GLN A 9 -11.96 40.67 -10.07
N LEU A 10 -11.37 39.83 -10.92
CA LEU A 10 -12.07 38.70 -11.54
C LEU A 10 -12.57 37.72 -10.47
N ARG A 11 -11.70 37.34 -9.53
CA ARG A 11 -12.04 36.42 -8.43
C ARG A 11 -13.16 36.95 -7.55
N SER A 12 -13.18 38.25 -7.26
CA SER A 12 -14.22 38.86 -6.41
C SER A 12 -15.59 39.00 -7.10
N ARG A 13 -15.65 38.96 -8.44
CA ARG A 13 -16.92 39.04 -9.19
C ARG A 13 -17.57 37.70 -9.48
N VAL A 14 -16.83 36.61 -9.34
CA VAL A 14 -17.36 35.25 -9.54
C VAL A 14 -17.73 34.66 -8.18
N ALA A 15 -19.00 34.29 -8.02
CA ALA A 15 -19.44 33.52 -6.86
C ALA A 15 -18.92 32.08 -6.98
N LEU A 16 -17.94 31.72 -6.14
CA LEU A 16 -17.28 30.41 -6.21
C LEU A 16 -18.25 29.26 -5.97
N SER A 17 -19.23 29.42 -5.07
CA SER A 17 -20.29 28.44 -4.83
C SER A 17 -21.18 28.25 -6.04
N ALA A 18 -21.50 29.31 -6.79
CA ALA A 18 -22.29 29.21 -8.01
C ALA A 18 -21.52 28.48 -9.11
N LEU A 19 -20.21 28.73 -9.21
CA LEU A 19 -19.32 28.08 -10.17
C LEU A 19 -19.16 26.58 -9.85
N VAL A 20 -18.85 26.25 -8.61
CA VAL A 20 -18.71 24.87 -8.13
C VAL A 20 -20.03 24.10 -8.21
N GLY A 21 -21.13 24.78 -7.86
CA GLY A 21 -22.49 24.24 -7.84
C GLY A 21 -22.98 23.66 -9.16
N ARG A 22 -22.31 23.99 -10.28
CA ARG A 22 -22.59 23.42 -11.62
C ARG A 22 -22.19 21.96 -11.74
N SER A 23 -21.12 21.57 -11.05
CA SER A 23 -20.54 20.22 -11.15
C SER A 23 -20.74 19.41 -9.88
N VAL A 24 -20.89 20.10 -8.73
CA VAL A 24 -20.99 19.46 -7.42
C VAL A 24 -22.25 19.94 -6.70
N ARG A 25 -23.01 19.00 -6.15
CA ARG A 25 -24.21 19.32 -5.37
C ARG A 25 -23.83 19.90 -4.00
N LEU A 26 -23.82 21.22 -3.91
CA LEU A 26 -23.52 21.95 -2.68
C LEU A 26 -24.71 21.99 -1.71
N GLN A 27 -24.43 21.82 -0.43
CA GLN A 27 -25.36 22.01 0.69
C GLN A 27 -24.95 23.24 1.49
N LYS A 28 -25.91 24.08 1.88
CA LYS A 28 -25.61 25.27 2.68
C LYS A 28 -25.23 24.87 4.12
N ALA A 29 -24.11 25.39 4.61
CA ALA A 29 -23.59 25.15 5.95
C ALA A 29 -23.23 26.51 6.60
N GLY A 30 -24.23 27.20 7.13
CA GLY A 30 -24.07 28.54 7.69
C GLY A 30 -23.73 29.56 6.60
N ARG A 31 -22.54 30.17 6.71
CA ARG A 31 -22.01 31.14 5.72
C ARG A 31 -21.21 30.48 4.59
N GLU A 32 -20.94 29.19 4.69
CA GLU A 32 -20.21 28.41 3.70
C GLU A 32 -21.12 27.38 3.03
N HIS A 33 -20.62 26.75 1.97
CA HIS A 33 -21.25 25.61 1.35
C HIS A 33 -20.38 24.37 1.55
N LYS A 34 -20.99 23.22 1.78
CA LYS A 34 -20.30 21.92 1.93
C LYS A 34 -20.77 20.91 0.90
N ALA A 35 -19.89 20.01 0.48
CA ALA A 35 -20.21 18.86 -0.36
C ALA A 35 -19.21 17.72 -0.15
N CYS A 36 -19.50 16.55 -0.72
CA CYS A 36 -18.48 15.55 -0.95
C CYS A 36 -17.47 16.07 -1.97
N CYS A 37 -16.20 15.84 -1.72
CA CYS A 37 -15.12 16.33 -2.54
C CYS A 37 -15.17 15.75 -3.96
N PRO A 38 -14.98 16.59 -5.00
CA PRO A 38 -14.88 16.13 -6.38
C PRO A 38 -13.47 15.65 -6.75
N PHE A 39 -12.47 15.87 -5.88
CA PHE A 39 -11.07 15.53 -6.12
C PHE A 39 -10.67 14.17 -5.53
N HIS A 40 -11.47 13.62 -4.62
CA HIS A 40 -11.29 12.29 -4.03
C HIS A 40 -12.65 11.71 -3.64
N ASN A 41 -12.74 10.38 -3.54
CA ASN A 41 -14.02 9.73 -3.26
C ASN A 41 -14.29 9.68 -1.74
N GLU A 42 -15.41 10.23 -1.29
CA GLU A 42 -15.82 10.22 0.13
C GLU A 42 -17.35 10.20 0.31
N ASN A 43 -17.80 9.64 1.44
CA ASN A 43 -19.23 9.55 1.78
C ASN A 43 -19.71 10.67 2.72
N SER A 44 -18.77 11.36 3.38
CA SER A 44 -19.06 12.50 4.26
C SER A 44 -18.60 13.80 3.61
N PRO A 45 -19.40 14.89 3.66
CA PRO A 45 -18.98 16.18 3.09
C PRO A 45 -17.73 16.74 3.78
N SER A 46 -16.57 16.75 3.12
CA SER A 46 -15.36 17.41 3.61
C SER A 46 -14.90 18.59 2.74
N PHE A 47 -15.60 18.85 1.63
CA PHE A 47 -15.31 19.94 0.71
C PHE A 47 -16.11 21.19 1.07
N TYR A 48 -15.42 22.24 1.48
CA TYR A 48 -16.03 23.51 1.88
C TYR A 48 -15.71 24.60 0.85
N VAL A 49 -16.72 25.41 0.52
CA VAL A 49 -16.63 26.54 -0.39
C VAL A 49 -17.07 27.80 0.35
N ASN A 50 -16.20 28.80 0.40
CA ASN A 50 -16.47 30.08 1.05
C ASN A 50 -16.43 31.21 0.01
N ASP A 51 -17.58 31.81 -0.28
CA ASP A 51 -17.68 32.94 -1.22
C ASP A 51 -17.09 34.23 -0.67
N GLU A 52 -17.22 34.49 0.65
CA GLU A 52 -16.67 35.70 1.29
C GLU A 52 -15.13 35.70 1.24
N LYS A 53 -14.51 34.53 1.40
CA LYS A 53 -13.05 34.36 1.34
C LYS A 53 -12.54 34.03 -0.06
N GLY A 54 -13.42 33.67 -0.99
CA GLY A 54 -13.09 33.39 -2.39
C GLY A 54 -12.29 32.10 -2.64
N PHE A 55 -12.33 31.12 -1.72
CA PHE A 55 -11.62 29.85 -1.87
C PHE A 55 -12.46 28.64 -1.46
N TYR A 56 -12.09 27.48 -1.99
CA TYR A 56 -12.53 26.17 -1.51
C TYR A 56 -11.40 25.44 -0.80
N HIS A 57 -11.77 24.59 0.15
CA HIS A 57 -10.83 23.72 0.85
C HIS A 57 -11.49 22.37 1.16
N CYS A 58 -10.78 21.29 0.85
CA CYS A 58 -11.16 19.95 1.25
C CYS A 58 -10.38 19.51 2.48
N PHE A 59 -11.08 19.21 3.58
CA PHE A 59 -10.45 18.69 4.80
C PHE A 59 -10.08 17.20 4.70
N GLY A 60 -10.61 16.46 3.72
CA GLY A 60 -10.25 15.07 3.47
C GLY A 60 -8.92 14.92 2.71
N CYS A 61 -8.77 15.56 1.55
CA CYS A 61 -7.60 15.40 0.69
C CYS A 61 -6.68 16.63 0.60
N GLY A 62 -7.04 17.75 1.24
CA GLY A 62 -6.25 18.99 1.21
C GLY A 62 -6.37 19.80 -0.09
N ALA A 63 -7.26 19.42 -1.03
CA ALA A 63 -7.51 20.20 -2.23
C ALA A 63 -7.95 21.62 -1.88
N HIS A 64 -7.24 22.62 -2.43
CA HIS A 64 -7.45 24.03 -2.12
C HIS A 64 -7.25 24.92 -3.34
N GLY A 65 -8.16 25.86 -3.56
CA GLY A 65 -8.09 26.76 -4.70
C GLY A 65 -9.17 27.82 -4.75
N ASP A 66 -9.05 28.70 -5.74
CA ASP A 66 -10.02 29.76 -6.06
C ASP A 66 -10.84 29.38 -7.32
N ALA A 67 -11.63 30.33 -7.82
CA ALA A 67 -12.44 30.14 -9.03
C ALA A 67 -11.61 29.74 -10.25
N ILE A 68 -10.39 30.26 -10.40
CA ILE A 68 -9.53 29.94 -11.54
C ILE A 68 -8.97 28.53 -11.38
N ARG A 69 -8.48 28.19 -10.17
CA ARG A 69 -8.01 26.82 -9.87
C ARG A 69 -9.09 25.77 -10.02
N TRP A 70 -10.33 26.10 -9.70
CA TRP A 70 -11.45 25.20 -9.96
C TRP A 70 -11.56 24.85 -11.45
N MET A 71 -11.49 25.85 -12.33
CA MET A 71 -11.55 25.63 -13.78
C MET A 71 -10.32 24.86 -14.30
N THR A 72 -9.13 25.09 -13.75
CA THR A 72 -7.92 24.39 -14.22
C THR A 72 -7.81 22.97 -13.66
N ASP A 73 -7.98 22.81 -12.35
CA ASP A 73 -7.63 21.58 -11.64
C ASP A 73 -8.79 20.58 -11.66
N HIS A 74 -10.04 21.06 -11.65
CA HIS A 74 -11.22 20.19 -11.74
C HIS A 74 -11.70 20.00 -13.18
N GLN A 75 -11.80 21.08 -13.97
CA GLN A 75 -12.31 21.00 -15.36
C GLN A 75 -11.20 20.79 -16.41
N GLY A 76 -9.92 20.84 -16.01
CA GLY A 76 -8.80 20.59 -16.91
C GLY A 76 -8.56 21.70 -17.94
N MET A 77 -9.14 22.89 -17.74
CA MET A 77 -8.99 24.01 -18.69
C MET A 77 -7.59 24.61 -18.64
N ALA A 78 -7.11 25.12 -19.78
CA ALA A 78 -5.90 25.93 -19.80
C ALA A 78 -6.17 27.28 -19.08
N PHE A 79 -5.17 27.79 -18.36
CA PHE A 79 -5.32 28.98 -17.50
C PHE A 79 -5.96 30.18 -18.24
N MET A 80 -5.52 30.48 -19.46
CA MET A 80 -6.07 31.60 -20.23
C MET A 80 -7.50 31.40 -20.69
N ASP A 81 -7.92 30.15 -20.93
CA ASP A 81 -9.29 29.82 -21.32
C ASP A 81 -10.21 29.91 -20.10
N ALA A 82 -9.75 29.40 -18.94
CA ALA A 82 -10.42 29.59 -17.66
C ALA A 82 -10.62 31.08 -17.32
N VAL A 83 -9.60 31.91 -17.53
CA VAL A 83 -9.69 33.37 -17.32
C VAL A 83 -10.72 34.02 -18.25
N LYS A 84 -10.78 33.61 -19.52
CA LYS A 84 -11.75 34.14 -20.50
C LYS A 84 -13.19 33.77 -20.15
N ASP A 85 -13.43 32.50 -19.81
CA ASP A 85 -14.77 32.02 -19.44
C ASP A 85 -15.28 32.72 -18.19
N LEU A 86 -14.43 32.81 -17.15
CA LEU A 86 -14.79 33.51 -15.91
C LEU A 86 -14.99 35.01 -16.14
N ALA A 87 -14.23 35.64 -17.03
CA ALA A 87 -14.37 37.06 -17.33
C ALA A 87 -15.65 37.35 -18.12
N ALA A 88 -16.01 36.48 -19.07
CA ALA A 88 -17.28 36.56 -19.78
C ALA A 88 -18.47 36.45 -18.80
N GLU A 89 -18.39 35.54 -17.83
CA GLU A 89 -19.38 35.39 -16.77
C GLU A 89 -19.44 36.60 -15.84
N ALA A 90 -18.29 37.16 -15.47
CA ALA A 90 -18.18 38.33 -14.60
C ALA A 90 -18.49 39.67 -15.30
N GLY A 91 -18.84 39.66 -16.59
CA GLY A 91 -19.02 40.86 -17.41
C GLY A 91 -17.76 41.72 -17.45
N MET A 92 -16.58 41.10 -17.44
CA MET A 92 -15.28 41.74 -17.48
C MET A 92 -14.63 41.52 -18.85
N ASP A 93 -14.18 42.60 -19.47
CA ASP A 93 -13.33 42.48 -20.64
C ASP A 93 -11.96 41.95 -20.22
N VAL A 94 -11.55 40.84 -20.83
CA VAL A 94 -10.19 40.31 -20.66
C VAL A 94 -9.24 41.30 -21.32
N PRO A 95 -8.25 41.87 -20.59
CA PRO A 95 -7.27 42.75 -21.18
C PRO A 95 -6.61 42.02 -22.34
N GLU A 96 -6.79 42.54 -23.55
CA GLU A 96 -6.11 41.98 -24.71
C GLU A 96 -4.61 41.92 -24.38
N PRO A 97 -3.96 40.76 -24.61
CA PRO A 97 -2.51 40.72 -24.63
C PRO A 97 -2.06 41.84 -25.56
N ASP A 98 -1.21 42.78 -25.09
CA ASP A 98 -0.68 43.83 -25.95
C ASP A 98 -0.19 43.15 -27.23
N PRO A 99 -0.76 43.43 -28.40
CA PRO A 99 -0.43 42.70 -29.62
C PRO A 99 1.06 42.75 -29.94
N ARG A 100 1.80 43.75 -29.40
CA ARG A 100 3.26 43.80 -29.46
C ARG A 100 3.93 42.89 -28.43
N ALA A 101 3.49 42.85 -27.18
CA ALA A 101 4.00 41.92 -26.16
C ALA A 101 3.62 40.45 -26.43
N ALA A 102 2.44 40.19 -26.99
CA ALA A 102 1.98 38.87 -27.39
C ALA A 102 2.70 38.39 -28.66
N LYS A 103 2.88 39.25 -29.68
CA LYS A 103 3.78 38.95 -30.80
C LYS A 103 5.23 38.86 -30.36
N ALA A 104 5.68 39.59 -29.34
CA ALA A 104 7.05 39.48 -28.83
C ALA A 104 7.24 38.20 -27.99
N ALA A 105 6.22 37.74 -27.28
CA ALA A 105 6.21 36.47 -26.55
C ALA A 105 6.05 35.27 -27.48
N GLU A 106 5.24 35.36 -28.54
CA GLU A 106 5.19 34.38 -29.64
C GLU A 106 6.48 34.35 -30.47
N LYS A 107 7.16 35.50 -30.61
CA LYS A 107 8.47 35.58 -31.29
C LYS A 107 9.64 35.16 -30.41
N ARG A 108 9.43 35.00 -29.10
CA ARG A 108 10.50 34.62 -28.18
C ARG A 108 10.56 33.10 -28.13
N ASP A 109 11.70 32.57 -28.53
CA ASP A 109 11.97 31.14 -28.44
C ASP A 109 11.64 30.62 -27.03
N SER A 110 10.92 29.51 -26.96
CA SER A 110 10.62 28.80 -25.72
C SER A 110 11.61 27.67 -25.47
N LEU A 111 11.66 27.15 -24.23
CA LEU A 111 12.47 25.96 -23.93
C LEU A 111 12.01 24.75 -24.77
N HIS A 112 10.74 24.65 -25.15
CA HIS A 112 10.28 23.60 -26.05
C HIS A 112 10.86 23.74 -27.46
N ASP A 113 11.04 24.97 -27.96
CA ASP A 113 11.67 25.22 -29.27
C ASP A 113 13.15 24.80 -29.26
N VAL A 114 13.85 25.05 -28.14
CA VAL A 114 15.21 24.59 -27.90
C VAL A 114 15.28 23.05 -27.93
N MET A 115 14.38 22.38 -27.20
CA MET A 115 14.35 20.91 -27.15
C MET A 115 13.99 20.28 -28.50
N ALA A 116 13.06 20.86 -29.24
CA ALA A 116 12.71 20.41 -30.58
C ALA A 116 13.89 20.58 -31.56
N ALA A 117 14.60 21.71 -31.50
CA ALA A 117 15.79 21.94 -32.32
C ALA A 117 16.93 20.98 -31.96
N ALA A 118 17.15 20.73 -30.66
CA ALA A 118 18.15 19.76 -30.19
C ALA A 118 17.83 18.35 -30.71
N GLN A 119 16.56 17.94 -30.62
CA GLN A 119 16.10 16.65 -31.12
C GLN A 119 16.36 16.50 -32.62
N GLU A 120 16.02 17.52 -33.43
CA GLU A 120 16.23 17.45 -34.88
C GLU A 120 17.72 17.42 -35.24
N TRP A 121 18.54 18.17 -34.50
CA TRP A 121 19.99 18.13 -34.67
C TRP A 121 20.57 16.75 -34.31
N PHE A 122 20.14 16.13 -33.20
CA PHE A 122 20.60 14.79 -32.84
C PHE A 122 20.17 13.74 -33.87
N LYS A 123 18.96 13.83 -34.43
CA LYS A 123 18.51 12.95 -35.52
C LYS A 123 19.36 13.12 -36.77
N THR A 124 19.62 14.37 -37.17
CA THR A 124 20.48 14.68 -38.32
C THR A 124 21.90 14.14 -38.10
N SER A 125 22.43 14.30 -36.88
CA SER A 125 23.74 13.79 -36.49
C SER A 125 23.81 12.26 -36.53
N LEU A 126 22.72 11.56 -36.18
CA LEU A 126 22.64 10.09 -36.29
C LEU A 126 22.73 9.61 -37.74
N ALA A 127 22.15 10.36 -38.69
CA ALA A 127 22.22 10.07 -40.12
C ALA A 127 23.57 10.45 -40.76
N SER A 128 24.45 11.16 -40.04
CA SER A 128 25.77 11.55 -40.52
C SER A 128 26.81 10.44 -40.32
N PRO A 129 28.00 10.53 -40.96
CA PRO A 129 29.08 9.57 -40.75
C PRO A 129 29.50 9.38 -39.29
N GLU A 130 29.37 10.40 -38.44
CA GLU A 130 29.68 10.34 -37.00
C GLU A 130 28.69 9.43 -36.25
N GLY A 131 27.45 9.35 -36.72
CA GLY A 131 26.38 8.53 -36.16
C GLY A 131 26.47 7.03 -36.51
N ASN A 132 27.36 6.62 -37.44
CA ASN A 132 27.48 5.23 -37.88
C ASN A 132 27.71 4.22 -36.74
N SER A 133 28.45 4.63 -35.70
CA SER A 133 28.66 3.78 -34.52
C SER A 133 27.37 3.53 -33.74
N ALA A 134 26.51 4.54 -33.65
CA ALA A 134 25.21 4.46 -33.00
C ALA A 134 24.23 3.62 -33.80
N LEU A 135 24.19 3.79 -35.12
CA LEU A 135 23.38 2.97 -36.03
C LEU A 135 23.77 1.49 -35.96
N ARG A 136 25.06 1.15 -36.00
CA ARG A 136 25.52 -0.24 -35.82
C ARG A 136 25.09 -0.81 -34.48
N TYR A 137 25.14 -0.02 -33.41
CA TYR A 137 24.66 -0.47 -32.11
C TYR A 137 23.15 -0.74 -32.12
N LEU A 138 22.35 0.14 -32.72
CA LEU A 138 20.89 -0.09 -32.85
C LEU A 138 20.58 -1.32 -33.70
N ASP A 139 21.37 -1.58 -34.75
CA ASP A 139 21.28 -2.78 -35.57
C ASP A 139 21.58 -4.05 -34.77
N THR A 140 22.61 -4.05 -33.90
CA THR A 140 22.86 -5.18 -32.98
C THR A 140 21.70 -5.41 -31.99
N ARG A 141 20.85 -4.41 -31.78
CA ARG A 141 19.64 -4.51 -30.96
C ARG A 141 18.42 -4.99 -31.77
N GLY A 142 18.55 -5.15 -33.09
CA GLY A 142 17.48 -5.61 -33.97
C GLY A 142 16.41 -4.54 -34.23
N PHE A 143 16.73 -3.26 -34.05
CA PHE A 143 15.77 -2.18 -34.24
C PHE A 143 15.76 -1.71 -35.70
N ASP A 144 14.59 -1.83 -36.34
CA ASP A 144 14.38 -1.39 -37.71
C ASP A 144 14.28 0.14 -37.83
N ALA A 145 14.33 0.64 -39.06
CA ALA A 145 14.25 2.08 -39.34
C ALA A 145 12.96 2.72 -38.79
N HIS A 146 11.84 1.98 -38.81
CA HIS A 146 10.58 2.44 -38.27
C HIS A 146 10.66 2.64 -36.75
N THR A 147 11.23 1.69 -36.01
CA THR A 147 11.45 1.78 -34.56
C THR A 147 12.39 2.94 -34.23
N ILE A 148 13.49 3.07 -34.98
CA ILE A 148 14.46 4.15 -34.82
C ILE A 148 13.79 5.52 -34.96
N GLN A 149 12.97 5.70 -36.01
CA GLN A 149 12.22 6.92 -36.26
C GLN A 149 11.14 7.16 -35.20
N ARG A 150 10.36 6.13 -34.86
CA ARG A 150 9.23 6.20 -33.92
C ARG A 150 9.65 6.66 -32.54
N PHE A 151 10.79 6.17 -32.05
CA PHE A 151 11.37 6.56 -30.76
C PHE A 151 12.31 7.77 -30.85
N GLY A 152 12.51 8.31 -32.05
CA GLY A 152 13.29 9.52 -32.26
C GLY A 152 14.75 9.39 -31.86
N PHE A 153 15.39 8.25 -32.09
CA PHE A 153 16.81 8.11 -31.75
C PHE A 153 17.66 9.17 -32.47
N GLY A 154 18.67 9.65 -31.76
CA GLY A 154 19.65 10.60 -32.28
C GLY A 154 21.06 10.26 -31.84
N PHE A 155 22.02 11.11 -32.20
CA PHE A 155 23.41 10.97 -31.78
C PHE A 155 23.98 12.33 -31.37
N ALA A 156 24.63 12.37 -30.20
CA ALA A 156 25.40 13.52 -29.75
C ALA A 156 26.88 13.32 -30.10
N PRO A 157 27.47 14.16 -30.96
CA PRO A 157 28.89 14.13 -31.29
C PRO A 157 29.82 14.25 -30.06
N GLU A 158 31.10 13.92 -30.21
CA GLU A 158 32.09 13.97 -29.12
C GLU A 158 32.50 15.39 -28.70
N GLY A 159 32.30 16.37 -29.58
CA GLY A 159 32.71 17.77 -29.37
C GLY A 159 32.06 18.40 -28.12
N ARG A 160 32.84 19.23 -27.40
CA ARG A 160 32.36 19.94 -26.19
C ARG A 160 31.48 21.16 -26.46
N GLN A 161 31.46 21.64 -27.71
CA GLN A 161 30.76 22.85 -28.16
C GLN A 161 29.91 22.58 -29.42
N ALA A 162 29.73 21.31 -29.80
CA ALA A 162 29.05 20.92 -31.03
C ALA A 162 27.57 21.36 -31.01
N LEU A 163 26.88 21.17 -29.87
CA LEU A 163 25.51 21.60 -29.68
C LEU A 163 25.42 23.13 -29.66
N LYS A 164 26.34 23.83 -28.97
CA LYS A 164 26.39 25.31 -28.98
C LYS A 164 26.45 25.86 -30.41
N GLY A 165 27.31 25.29 -31.24
CA GLY A 165 27.43 25.70 -32.65
C GLY A 165 26.15 25.42 -33.45
N ALA A 166 25.60 24.21 -33.30
CA ALA A 166 24.41 23.79 -34.03
C ALA A 166 23.14 24.57 -33.65
N LEU A 167 23.02 24.96 -32.37
CA LEU A 167 21.87 25.70 -31.82
C LEU A 167 22.21 27.17 -31.57
N SER A 168 23.14 27.75 -32.33
CA SER A 168 23.64 29.12 -32.17
C SER A 168 22.59 30.23 -32.30
N ARG A 169 21.40 29.91 -32.83
CA ARG A 169 20.26 30.83 -32.87
C ARG A 169 19.67 31.11 -31.49
N PHE A 170 19.83 30.20 -30.53
CA PHE A 170 19.28 30.33 -29.18
C PHE A 170 20.32 30.90 -28.21
N PRO A 171 19.91 31.72 -27.23
CA PRO A 171 20.79 32.18 -26.15
C PRO A 171 21.42 31.01 -25.37
N GLU A 172 22.67 31.17 -24.95
CA GLU A 172 23.41 30.12 -24.21
C GLU A 172 22.73 29.78 -22.88
N GLU A 173 22.11 30.78 -22.24
CA GLU A 173 21.34 30.64 -21.01
C GLU A 173 20.17 29.68 -21.16
N MET A 174 19.48 29.73 -22.31
CA MET A 174 18.36 28.81 -22.59
C MET A 174 18.86 27.38 -22.80
N LEU A 175 20.04 27.18 -23.38
CA LEU A 175 20.64 25.85 -23.54
C LEU A 175 21.04 25.24 -22.19
N ILE A 176 21.47 26.08 -21.25
CA ILE A 176 21.80 25.69 -19.87
C ILE A 176 20.51 25.38 -19.10
N GLU A 177 19.50 26.26 -19.17
CA GLU A 177 18.19 26.08 -18.52
C GLU A 177 17.45 24.82 -19.02
N ALA A 178 17.56 24.51 -20.32
CA ALA A 178 17.06 23.27 -20.91
C ALA A 178 17.86 22.01 -20.50
N GLY A 179 18.94 22.17 -19.73
CA GLY A 179 19.76 21.07 -19.25
C GLY A 179 20.63 20.42 -20.34
N LEU A 180 20.82 21.09 -21.48
CA LEU A 180 21.62 20.58 -22.60
C LEU A 180 23.10 20.93 -22.45
N ARG A 181 23.43 21.95 -21.64
CA ARG A 181 24.80 22.39 -21.36
C ARG A 181 25.04 22.55 -19.87
N ILE A 182 26.29 22.35 -19.45
CA ILE A 182 26.73 22.44 -18.07
C ILE A 182 27.55 23.73 -17.93
N ALA A 183 27.06 24.65 -17.09
CA ALA A 183 27.83 25.81 -16.65
C ALA A 183 28.85 25.38 -15.58
N VAL A 184 30.05 25.97 -15.62
CA VAL A 184 31.09 25.77 -14.61
C VAL A 184 31.61 27.14 -14.23
N GLU A 185 31.87 27.35 -12.93
CA GLU A 185 32.47 28.60 -12.46
C GLU A 185 33.81 28.87 -13.17
N GLU A 186 33.98 30.09 -13.65
CA GLU A 186 35.21 30.59 -14.31
C GLU A 186 35.66 29.79 -15.55
N ARG A 187 34.77 28.99 -16.17
CA ARG A 187 35.07 28.24 -17.39
C ARG A 187 33.89 28.29 -18.36
N ASP A 188 34.20 28.16 -19.65
CA ASP A 188 33.16 28.09 -20.68
C ASP A 188 32.22 26.90 -20.43
N PRO A 189 30.89 27.11 -20.52
CA PRO A 189 29.94 26.02 -20.47
C PRO A 189 30.25 24.99 -21.56
N TYR A 190 29.88 23.74 -21.33
CA TYR A 190 30.12 22.68 -22.31
C TYR A 190 28.91 21.76 -22.43
N ASP A 191 28.81 21.09 -23.57
CA ASP A 191 27.69 20.22 -23.92
C ASP A 191 27.57 19.05 -22.94
N ARG A 192 26.37 18.82 -22.38
CA ARG A 192 26.13 17.75 -21.41
C ARG A 192 26.32 16.38 -22.04
N PHE A 193 25.74 16.17 -23.20
CA PHE A 193 25.75 14.90 -23.92
C PHE A 193 26.85 14.92 -24.98
N ARG A 194 27.76 13.94 -24.91
CA ARG A 194 28.92 13.84 -25.81
C ARG A 194 29.23 12.39 -26.12
N GLY A 195 29.34 12.03 -27.39
CA GLY A 195 29.60 10.66 -27.83
C GLY A 195 28.55 9.67 -27.38
N ARG A 196 27.27 10.08 -27.40
CA ARG A 196 26.15 9.31 -26.84
C ARG A 196 25.07 9.08 -27.89
N LEU A 197 24.52 7.87 -27.90
CA LEU A 197 23.21 7.62 -28.50
C LEU A 197 22.17 8.36 -27.68
N MET A 198 21.35 9.17 -28.35
CA MET A 198 20.36 10.04 -27.73
C MET A 198 18.97 9.43 -27.84
N LEU A 199 18.21 9.50 -26.75
CA LEU A 199 16.83 9.05 -26.63
C LEU A 199 16.01 10.22 -26.08
N PRO A 200 15.07 10.80 -26.85
CA PRO A 200 14.22 11.89 -26.38
C PRO A 200 13.26 11.40 -25.31
N ILE A 201 13.09 12.20 -24.26
CA ILE A 201 12.06 12.01 -23.24
C ILE A 201 10.95 13.02 -23.53
N GLU A 202 9.73 12.52 -23.65
CA GLU A 202 8.58 13.28 -24.11
C GLU A 202 7.52 13.42 -23.01
N ASP A 203 6.81 14.54 -23.00
CA ASP A 203 5.67 14.77 -22.12
C ASP A 203 4.42 13.98 -22.58
N ALA A 204 3.31 14.10 -21.83
CA ALA A 204 2.05 13.46 -22.16
C ALA A 204 1.46 13.86 -23.54
N ARG A 205 1.91 14.98 -24.13
CA ARG A 205 1.52 15.46 -25.46
C ARG A 205 2.50 15.02 -26.55
N GLY A 206 3.56 14.29 -26.21
CA GLY A 206 4.59 13.86 -27.14
C GLY A 206 5.62 14.94 -27.48
N ARG A 207 5.71 16.02 -26.69
CA ARG A 207 6.73 17.06 -26.90
C ARG A 207 7.99 16.69 -26.15
N VAL A 208 9.15 16.89 -26.77
CA VAL A 208 10.45 16.61 -26.13
C VAL A 208 10.67 17.59 -24.98
N ILE A 209 10.97 17.05 -23.79
CA ILE A 209 11.19 17.80 -22.54
C ILE A 209 12.54 17.48 -21.89
N ALA A 210 13.17 16.36 -22.25
CA ALA A 210 14.48 15.96 -21.76
C ALA A 210 15.12 14.93 -22.70
N PHE A 211 16.34 14.51 -22.38
CA PHE A 211 17.04 13.44 -23.09
C PHE A 211 17.68 12.43 -22.14
N GLY A 212 17.63 11.16 -22.55
CA GLY A 212 18.55 10.12 -22.10
C GLY A 212 19.69 9.97 -23.11
N GLY A 213 20.90 9.70 -22.62
CA GLY A 213 22.09 9.55 -23.44
C GLY A 213 22.91 8.32 -23.03
N ARG A 214 23.11 7.39 -23.96
CA ARG A 214 23.85 6.14 -23.74
C ARG A 214 25.25 6.20 -24.36
N ILE A 215 26.30 5.91 -23.60
CA ILE A 215 27.64 5.77 -24.17
C ILE A 215 27.72 4.53 -25.07
N LEU A 216 28.48 4.64 -26.15
CA LEU A 216 28.73 3.53 -27.08
C LEU A 216 30.16 2.98 -26.95
N ALA A 217 31.11 3.83 -26.55
CA ALA A 217 32.51 3.47 -26.41
C ALA A 217 32.75 2.67 -25.12
N LYS A 218 33.24 1.42 -25.25
CA LYS A 218 33.63 0.56 -24.12
C LYS A 218 34.83 1.09 -23.33
N THR A 219 35.59 2.04 -23.89
CA THR A 219 36.84 2.59 -23.32
C THR A 219 36.62 3.71 -22.31
N LYS A 220 35.41 4.29 -22.20
CA LYS A 220 35.08 5.32 -21.22
C LYS A 220 34.50 4.68 -19.96
N THR A 221 35.36 4.18 -19.07
CA THR A 221 34.96 3.57 -17.78
C THR A 221 34.50 4.61 -16.74
N ASP A 222 34.97 5.85 -16.87
CA ASP A 222 34.75 6.91 -15.86
C ASP A 222 33.44 7.68 -16.05
N ALA A 223 32.61 7.29 -17.03
CA ALA A 223 31.35 7.94 -17.33
C ALA A 223 30.16 6.97 -17.19
N PRO A 224 29.01 7.42 -16.66
CA PRO A 224 27.85 6.55 -16.49
C PRO A 224 27.32 6.05 -17.84
N LYS A 225 26.97 4.76 -17.89
CA LYS A 225 26.44 4.08 -19.08
C LYS A 225 25.26 4.83 -19.69
N TYR A 226 24.32 5.25 -18.84
CA TYR A 226 23.23 6.15 -19.17
C TYR A 226 23.36 7.45 -18.39
N LEU A 227 23.11 8.57 -19.07
CA LEU A 227 23.05 9.91 -18.49
C LEU A 227 21.72 10.52 -18.88
N ASN A 228 20.97 11.04 -17.91
CA ASN A 228 19.75 11.78 -18.19
C ASN A 228 20.01 13.30 -18.08
N SER A 229 19.15 14.09 -18.72
CA SER A 229 19.03 15.52 -18.42
C SER A 229 18.86 15.73 -16.90
N PRO A 230 19.36 16.85 -16.34
CA PRO A 230 19.01 17.25 -14.99
C PRO A 230 17.53 17.64 -14.94
N ASP A 231 16.96 17.84 -13.75
CA ASP A 231 15.64 18.46 -13.65
C ASP A 231 15.68 19.89 -14.21
N THR A 232 14.61 20.27 -14.92
CA THR A 232 14.45 21.58 -15.59
C THR A 232 13.00 22.07 -15.42
N PRO A 233 12.67 23.30 -15.80
CA PRO A 233 11.28 23.76 -15.82
C PRO A 233 10.34 22.89 -16.68
N LEU A 234 10.87 22.15 -17.66
CA LEU A 234 10.09 21.25 -18.51
C LEU A 234 10.09 19.80 -18.03
N PHE A 235 11.03 19.42 -17.15
CA PHE A 235 11.31 18.02 -16.85
C PHE A 235 11.56 17.80 -15.36
N ASP A 236 10.70 16.98 -14.76
CA ASP A 236 10.86 16.45 -13.41
C ASP A 236 11.00 14.93 -13.51
N LYS A 237 12.18 14.43 -13.15
CA LYS A 237 12.52 13.01 -13.20
C LYS A 237 11.59 12.15 -12.34
N GLY A 238 11.20 12.64 -11.17
CA GLY A 238 10.36 11.92 -10.21
C GLY A 238 8.89 11.87 -10.61
N ARG A 239 8.48 12.66 -11.61
CA ARG A 239 7.10 12.76 -12.11
C ARG A 239 6.97 12.48 -13.60
N THR A 240 7.98 11.87 -14.20
CA THR A 240 7.98 11.50 -15.62
C THR A 240 8.27 10.02 -15.78
N LEU A 241 7.52 9.37 -16.66
CA LEU A 241 7.77 7.99 -17.11
C LEU A 241 8.10 8.04 -18.60
N TYR A 242 9.17 7.36 -18.99
CA TYR A 242 9.53 7.23 -20.39
C TYR A 242 8.42 6.53 -21.17
N ASN A 243 8.13 7.02 -22.38
CA ASN A 243 7.16 6.45 -23.33
C ASN A 243 5.69 6.49 -22.89
N LEU A 244 5.34 7.20 -21.81
CA LEU A 244 3.98 7.22 -21.28
C LEU A 244 2.93 7.72 -22.30
N HIS A 245 3.24 8.72 -23.13
CA HIS A 245 2.32 9.25 -24.15
C HIS A 245 1.94 8.22 -25.22
N ARG A 246 2.87 7.32 -25.59
CA ARG A 246 2.58 6.22 -26.53
C ARG A 246 1.94 5.04 -25.82
N ALA A 247 2.39 4.74 -24.61
CA ALA A 247 1.91 3.59 -23.85
C ALA A 247 0.51 3.78 -23.27
N ALA A 248 0.13 4.98 -22.85
CA ALA A 248 -1.15 5.23 -22.19
C ALA A 248 -2.37 4.93 -23.09
N PRO A 249 -2.41 5.30 -24.39
CA PRO A 249 -3.49 4.85 -25.28
C PRO A 249 -3.55 3.32 -25.43
N ALA A 250 -2.40 2.65 -25.60
CA ALA A 250 -2.32 1.19 -25.71
C ALA A 250 -2.75 0.49 -24.42
N ALA A 251 -2.41 1.06 -23.26
CA ALA A 251 -2.78 0.55 -21.96
C ALA A 251 -4.29 0.59 -21.70
N ARG A 252 -4.97 1.66 -22.15
CA ARG A 252 -6.44 1.75 -22.07
C ARG A 252 -7.14 0.70 -22.92
N GLN A 253 -6.55 0.32 -24.05
CA GLN A 253 -7.11 -0.70 -24.95
C GLN A 253 -6.86 -2.12 -24.42
N SER A 254 -5.68 -2.38 -23.87
CA SER A 254 -5.30 -3.70 -23.35
C SER A 254 -5.74 -3.93 -21.90
N GLY A 255 -6.07 -2.88 -21.15
CA GLY A 255 -6.30 -2.96 -19.70
C GLY A 255 -5.03 -3.25 -18.90
N ARG A 256 -3.85 -3.11 -19.51
CA ARG A 256 -2.54 -3.50 -18.95
C ARG A 256 -1.53 -2.38 -19.14
N MET A 257 -0.60 -2.24 -18.20
CA MET A 257 0.57 -1.40 -18.38
C MET A 257 1.79 -2.12 -17.79
N VAL A 258 2.89 -2.15 -18.54
CA VAL A 258 4.11 -2.86 -18.14
C VAL A 258 5.21 -1.84 -17.86
N VAL A 259 5.80 -1.91 -16.67
CA VAL A 259 6.91 -1.05 -16.25
C VAL A 259 8.19 -1.87 -16.26
N VAL A 260 9.15 -1.50 -17.09
CA VAL A 260 10.48 -2.11 -17.19
C VAL A 260 11.55 -1.16 -16.63
N GLU A 261 12.79 -1.63 -16.49
CA GLU A 261 13.84 -0.85 -15.81
C GLU A 261 14.42 0.29 -16.68
N GLY A 262 14.55 0.08 -17.99
CA GLY A 262 15.31 0.97 -18.86
C GLY A 262 14.63 1.35 -20.17
N TYR A 263 15.20 2.37 -20.82
CA TYR A 263 14.74 2.84 -22.13
C TYR A 263 14.77 1.76 -23.21
N MET A 264 15.85 0.99 -23.25
CA MET A 264 16.06 -0.01 -24.29
C MET A 264 15.03 -1.13 -24.19
N ASP A 265 14.65 -1.48 -22.97
CA ASP A 265 13.61 -2.49 -22.70
C ASP A 265 12.27 -2.00 -23.21
N VAL A 266 11.90 -0.74 -22.96
CA VAL A 266 10.68 -0.15 -23.50
C VAL A 266 10.65 -0.21 -25.03
N VAL A 267 11.76 0.13 -25.66
CA VAL A 267 11.87 0.11 -27.13
C VAL A 267 11.77 -1.32 -27.66
N ALA A 268 12.46 -2.28 -27.04
CA ALA A 268 12.41 -3.69 -27.42
C ALA A 268 11.00 -4.29 -27.25
N MET A 269 10.34 -3.99 -26.13
CA MET A 269 8.95 -4.38 -25.87
C MET A 269 8.00 -3.82 -26.93
N ALA A 270 8.12 -2.53 -27.24
CA ALA A 270 7.27 -1.89 -28.24
C ALA A 270 7.54 -2.39 -29.67
N ALA A 271 8.80 -2.70 -30.01
CA ALA A 271 9.18 -3.31 -31.28
C ALA A 271 8.63 -4.74 -31.40
N ALA A 272 8.50 -5.46 -30.27
CA ALA A 272 7.90 -6.78 -30.18
C ALA A 272 6.35 -6.75 -30.17
N GLY A 273 5.72 -5.58 -30.25
CA GLY A 273 4.26 -5.41 -30.27
C GLY A 273 3.62 -5.15 -28.90
N ILE A 274 4.41 -5.06 -27.83
CA ILE A 274 3.94 -4.76 -26.47
C ILE A 274 4.06 -3.25 -26.26
N ALA A 275 3.07 -2.50 -26.74
CA ALA A 275 3.12 -1.04 -26.86
C ALA A 275 2.85 -0.30 -25.54
N GLU A 276 2.20 -0.95 -24.58
CA GLU A 276 1.81 -0.45 -23.26
C GLU A 276 2.96 -0.44 -22.23
N CYS A 277 4.20 -0.28 -22.70
CA CYS A 277 5.40 -0.35 -21.87
C CYS A 277 5.98 1.03 -21.55
N VAL A 278 6.37 1.25 -20.29
CA VAL A 278 6.98 2.47 -19.76
C VAL A 278 8.20 2.14 -18.89
N ALA A 279 9.05 3.13 -18.61
CA ALA A 279 10.17 2.96 -17.68
C ALA A 279 10.39 4.20 -16.81
N PRO A 280 10.81 4.05 -15.54
CA PRO A 280 11.35 5.15 -14.76
C PRO A 280 12.70 5.57 -15.33
N LEU A 281 13.09 6.82 -15.06
CA LEU A 281 14.23 7.44 -15.73
C LEU A 281 15.54 7.17 -14.98
N GLY A 282 15.93 5.91 -14.81
CA GLY A 282 17.21 5.55 -14.18
C GLY A 282 17.27 5.78 -12.66
N THR A 283 16.12 5.68 -11.98
CA THR A 283 15.96 5.63 -10.52
C THR A 283 14.91 4.58 -10.17
N ALA A 284 14.84 4.18 -8.90
CA ALA A 284 13.71 3.41 -8.40
C ALA A 284 12.40 4.17 -8.64
N LEU A 285 11.34 3.42 -8.99
CA LEU A 285 9.99 3.93 -9.22
C LEU A 285 9.50 4.75 -8.01
N THR A 286 9.11 6.00 -8.24
CA THR A 286 8.65 6.93 -7.18
C THR A 286 7.17 6.73 -6.86
N GLU A 287 6.75 7.24 -5.71
CA GLU A 287 5.36 7.29 -5.26
C GLU A 287 4.49 8.06 -6.27
N GLN A 288 4.97 9.21 -6.77
CA GLN A 288 4.25 9.98 -7.79
C GLN A 288 4.12 9.20 -9.11
N GLN A 289 5.15 8.43 -9.50
CA GLN A 289 5.08 7.57 -10.68
C GLN A 289 4.09 6.41 -10.47
N ILE A 290 4.03 5.81 -9.28
CA ILE A 290 3.02 4.78 -8.94
C ILE A 290 1.62 5.35 -9.09
N GLU A 291 1.35 6.52 -8.50
CA GLU A 291 0.05 7.19 -8.65
C GLU A 291 -0.27 7.52 -10.11
N MET A 292 0.72 7.93 -10.91
CA MET A 292 0.53 8.17 -12.33
C MET A 292 0.12 6.91 -13.08
N LEU A 293 0.78 5.77 -12.82
CA LEU A 293 0.42 4.48 -13.43
C LEU A 293 -1.03 4.10 -13.09
N TRP A 294 -1.42 4.31 -11.83
CA TRP A 294 -2.77 4.04 -11.33
C TRP A 294 -3.87 4.90 -11.93
N ARG A 295 -3.56 6.03 -12.57
CA ARG A 295 -4.52 6.79 -13.37
C ARG A 295 -4.86 6.12 -14.70
N HIS A 296 -4.05 5.16 -15.13
CA HIS A 296 -4.21 4.47 -16.41
C HIS A 296 -4.69 3.03 -16.23
N VAL A 297 -4.12 2.31 -15.26
CA VAL A 297 -4.44 0.90 -14.98
C VAL A 297 -4.39 0.69 -13.47
N GLU A 298 -5.38 0.01 -12.91
CA GLU A 298 -5.50 -0.26 -11.47
C GLU A 298 -4.36 -1.13 -10.92
N MET A 299 -3.87 -2.08 -11.73
CA MET A 299 -2.82 -3.03 -11.37
C MET A 299 -1.72 -3.12 -12.45
N PRO A 300 -0.84 -2.11 -12.58
CA PRO A 300 0.30 -2.17 -13.50
C PRO A 300 1.27 -3.30 -13.12
N ILE A 301 1.93 -3.86 -14.12
CA ILE A 301 2.89 -4.96 -13.99
C ILE A 301 4.31 -4.39 -13.98
N LEU A 302 5.03 -4.59 -12.88
CA LEU A 302 6.46 -4.30 -12.81
C LEU A 302 7.26 -5.52 -13.27
N CYS A 303 7.99 -5.37 -14.37
CA CYS A 303 8.84 -6.40 -14.95
C CYS A 303 10.29 -6.09 -14.62
N PHE A 304 10.89 -6.90 -13.75
CA PHE A 304 12.27 -6.74 -13.29
C PHE A 304 13.19 -7.79 -13.89
N ASP A 305 14.46 -7.43 -14.02
CA ASP A 305 15.52 -8.32 -14.48
C ASP A 305 15.66 -9.52 -13.52
N GLY A 306 16.09 -10.67 -14.06
CA GLY A 306 16.21 -11.91 -13.30
C GLY A 306 17.37 -11.98 -12.31
N ASP A 307 17.96 -10.85 -11.94
CA ASP A 307 19.17 -10.79 -11.11
C ASP A 307 18.90 -10.25 -9.68
N LYS A 308 19.96 -10.18 -8.86
CA LYS A 308 19.86 -9.64 -7.50
C LYS A 308 19.52 -8.15 -7.47
N ALA A 309 19.84 -7.38 -8.51
CA ALA A 309 19.50 -5.97 -8.60
C ALA A 309 18.00 -5.79 -8.85
N GLY A 310 17.42 -6.59 -9.76
CA GLY A 310 15.99 -6.68 -10.01
C GLY A 310 15.20 -7.10 -8.77
N GLN A 311 15.69 -8.07 -7.98
CA GLN A 311 15.08 -8.43 -6.69
C GLN A 311 15.04 -7.25 -5.71
N ARG A 312 16.14 -6.51 -5.59
CA ARG A 312 16.19 -5.30 -4.74
C ARG A 312 15.28 -4.19 -5.27
N ALA A 313 15.17 -4.04 -6.59
CA ALA A 313 14.27 -3.08 -7.21
C ALA A 313 12.80 -3.42 -6.94
N ALA A 314 12.43 -4.69 -7.05
CA ALA A 314 11.11 -5.19 -6.69
C ALA A 314 10.77 -4.87 -5.22
N MET A 315 11.67 -5.17 -4.29
CA MET A 315 11.44 -4.86 -2.87
C MET A 315 11.29 -3.37 -2.61
N ARG A 316 12.11 -2.51 -3.25
CA ARG A 316 11.93 -1.05 -3.14
C ARG A 316 10.58 -0.59 -3.67
N ALA A 317 10.13 -1.14 -4.80
CA ALA A 317 8.82 -0.80 -5.35
C ALA A 317 7.68 -1.26 -4.44
N ILE A 318 7.77 -2.47 -3.86
CA ILE A 318 6.83 -2.98 -2.87
C ILE A 318 6.76 -2.03 -1.67
N THR A 319 7.90 -1.70 -1.05
CA THR A 319 7.93 -0.82 0.13
C THR A 319 7.36 0.57 -0.14
N ARG A 320 7.55 1.12 -1.34
CA ARG A 320 6.95 2.40 -1.73
C ARG A 320 5.45 2.32 -2.02
N ALA A 321 4.99 1.18 -2.52
CA ALA A 321 3.59 0.98 -2.87
C ALA A 321 2.71 0.66 -1.65
N LEU A 322 3.24 -0.06 -0.64
CA LEU A 322 2.48 -0.50 0.53
C LEU A 322 1.70 0.64 1.23
N PRO A 323 2.29 1.82 1.51
CA PRO A 323 1.56 2.92 2.13
C PRO A 323 0.49 3.53 1.23
N LEU A 324 0.60 3.35 -0.09
CA LEU A 324 -0.28 3.96 -1.08
C LEU A 324 -1.43 3.04 -1.50
N LEU A 325 -1.43 1.78 -1.04
CA LEU A 325 -2.47 0.82 -1.40
C LEU A 325 -3.85 1.33 -1.01
N ARG A 326 -4.79 1.17 -1.92
CA ARG A 326 -6.21 1.50 -1.76
C ARG A 326 -7.05 0.49 -2.55
N PRO A 327 -8.36 0.37 -2.30
CA PRO A 327 -9.19 -0.61 -2.99
C PRO A 327 -8.99 -0.58 -4.52
N ALA A 328 -8.87 -1.78 -5.10
CA ALA A 328 -8.54 -2.05 -6.51
C ALA A 328 -7.14 -1.61 -7.00
N HIS A 329 -6.39 -0.78 -6.26
CA HIS A 329 -5.10 -0.25 -6.71
C HIS A 329 -3.94 -1.00 -6.08
N SER A 330 -3.16 -1.69 -6.91
CA SER A 330 -2.02 -2.49 -6.45
C SER A 330 -0.96 -2.56 -7.53
N LEU A 331 0.07 -3.38 -7.32
CA LEU A 331 1.07 -3.69 -8.34
C LEU A 331 1.13 -5.20 -8.53
N ARG A 332 1.48 -5.62 -9.75
CA ARG A 332 1.82 -7.00 -10.05
C ARG A 332 3.28 -7.07 -10.44
N ILE A 333 3.94 -8.19 -10.17
CA ILE A 333 5.39 -8.31 -10.36
C ILE A 333 5.70 -9.53 -11.22
N VAL A 334 6.48 -9.31 -12.27
CA VAL A 334 7.11 -10.34 -13.09
C VAL A 334 8.61 -10.26 -12.88
N ARG A 335 9.24 -11.40 -12.63
CA ARG A 335 10.69 -11.53 -12.62
C ARG A 335 11.10 -12.36 -13.84
N LEU A 336 12.03 -11.86 -14.61
CA LEU A 336 12.56 -12.57 -15.75
C LEU A 336 13.47 -13.74 -15.32
N PRO A 337 13.75 -14.71 -16.21
CA PRO A 337 14.74 -15.74 -15.95
C PRO A 337 16.12 -15.14 -15.64
N GLU A 338 16.92 -15.88 -14.88
CA GLU A 338 18.20 -15.39 -14.36
C GLU A 338 19.11 -14.84 -15.47
N GLY A 339 19.59 -13.62 -15.26
CA GLY A 339 20.52 -12.94 -16.16
C GLY A 339 19.91 -12.40 -17.46
N LEU A 340 18.58 -12.41 -17.62
CA LEU A 340 17.91 -11.82 -18.79
C LEU A 340 17.20 -10.51 -18.42
N ASP A 341 17.32 -9.53 -19.32
CA ASP A 341 16.48 -8.34 -19.41
C ASP A 341 15.35 -8.56 -20.47
N PRO A 342 14.34 -7.66 -20.56
CA PRO A 342 13.28 -7.76 -21.57
C PRO A 342 13.78 -7.89 -23.02
N ASP A 343 14.82 -7.13 -23.39
CA ASP A 343 15.39 -7.14 -24.74
C ASP A 343 16.07 -8.48 -25.06
N ASP A 344 16.89 -8.98 -24.12
CA ASP A 344 17.58 -10.26 -24.23
C ASP A 344 16.60 -11.42 -24.31
N LEU A 345 15.53 -11.41 -23.51
CA LEU A 345 14.48 -12.43 -23.56
C LEU A 345 13.74 -12.42 -24.91
N ILE A 346 13.35 -11.24 -25.39
CA ILE A 346 12.64 -11.10 -26.67
C ILE A 346 13.52 -11.58 -27.82
N LYS A 347 14.81 -11.24 -27.83
CA LYS A 347 15.73 -11.73 -28.86
C LYS A 347 15.93 -13.23 -28.81
N ALA A 348 16.06 -13.79 -27.62
CA ALA A 348 16.35 -15.22 -27.46
C ALA A 348 15.13 -16.11 -27.70
N LYS A 349 13.92 -15.67 -27.28
CA LYS A 349 12.72 -16.52 -27.22
C LYS A 349 11.48 -15.92 -27.90
N GLY A 350 11.56 -14.67 -28.37
CA GLY A 350 10.48 -13.98 -29.07
C GLY A 350 9.40 -13.37 -28.15
N ALA A 351 8.55 -12.53 -28.75
CA ALA A 351 7.49 -11.79 -28.06
C ALA A 351 6.51 -12.69 -27.28
N ARG A 352 6.19 -13.88 -27.82
CA ARG A 352 5.28 -14.84 -27.16
C ARG A 352 5.80 -15.32 -25.81
N ALA A 353 7.12 -15.49 -25.67
CA ALA A 353 7.71 -15.89 -24.39
C ALA A 353 7.58 -14.79 -23.35
N MET A 354 7.72 -13.52 -23.77
CA MET A 354 7.50 -12.37 -22.91
C MET A 354 6.03 -12.26 -22.48
N GLU A 355 5.10 -12.40 -23.42
CA GLU A 355 3.66 -12.41 -23.13
C GLU A 355 3.24 -13.52 -22.16
N ALA A 356 3.81 -14.72 -22.30
CA ALA A 356 3.56 -15.81 -21.36
C ALA A 356 3.95 -15.44 -19.93
N LEU A 357 5.12 -14.81 -19.72
CA LEU A 357 5.53 -14.34 -18.39
C LEU A 357 4.62 -13.21 -17.87
N LEU A 358 4.22 -12.28 -18.74
CA LEU A 358 3.33 -11.19 -18.38
C LEU A 358 1.89 -11.63 -18.07
N SER A 359 1.50 -12.84 -18.49
CA SER A 359 0.18 -13.41 -18.22
C SER A 359 0.04 -14.02 -16.82
N GLU A 360 1.15 -14.32 -16.15
CA GLU A 360 1.18 -14.93 -14.81
C GLU A 360 1.95 -14.06 -13.79
N PRO A 361 1.60 -12.77 -13.60
CA PRO A 361 2.38 -11.91 -12.73
C PRO A 361 2.03 -12.20 -11.26
N LYS A 362 3.04 -12.24 -10.38
CA LYS A 362 2.87 -12.46 -8.94
C LYS A 362 2.25 -11.25 -8.25
N SER A 363 1.54 -11.50 -7.16
CA SER A 363 1.02 -10.43 -6.30
C SER A 363 2.13 -9.80 -5.44
N LEU A 364 1.90 -8.57 -4.94
CA LEU A 364 2.82 -7.91 -3.99
C LEU A 364 3.14 -8.80 -2.79
N ILE A 365 2.13 -9.44 -2.21
CA ILE A 365 2.28 -10.26 -1.00
C ILE A 365 3.07 -11.55 -1.26
N GLU A 366 2.93 -12.17 -2.44
CA GLU A 366 3.74 -13.31 -2.83
C GLU A 366 5.21 -12.96 -2.94
N VAL A 367 5.52 -11.87 -3.63
CA VAL A 367 6.91 -11.44 -3.84
C VAL A 367 7.53 -10.97 -2.53
N LEU A 368 6.76 -10.26 -1.69
CA LEU A 368 7.17 -9.85 -0.35
C LEU A 368 7.51 -11.07 0.52
N TRP A 369 6.61 -12.06 0.56
CA TRP A 369 6.80 -13.29 1.31
C TRP A 369 8.06 -14.04 0.88
N GLU A 370 8.22 -14.29 -0.42
CA GLU A 370 9.39 -14.97 -0.97
C GLU A 370 10.69 -14.23 -0.63
N ALA A 371 10.71 -12.91 -0.83
CA ALA A 371 11.90 -12.11 -0.58
C ALA A 371 12.32 -12.11 0.90
N GLU A 372 11.37 -11.94 1.83
CA GLU A 372 11.66 -11.92 3.26
C GLU A 372 12.03 -13.30 3.82
N ARG A 373 11.40 -14.36 3.30
CA ARG A 373 11.71 -15.75 3.65
C ARG A 373 13.12 -16.14 3.21
N ASP A 374 13.51 -15.74 2.00
CA ASP A 374 14.77 -16.14 1.37
C ASP A 374 15.94 -15.20 1.74
N ALA A 375 15.66 -14.11 2.48
CA ALA A 375 16.67 -13.12 2.85
C ALA A 375 17.73 -13.63 3.84
N VAL A 376 17.34 -14.49 4.79
CA VAL A 376 18.19 -14.97 5.89
C VAL A 376 17.82 -16.42 6.21
N PRO A 377 18.77 -17.30 6.59
CA PRO A 377 18.45 -18.64 7.06
C PRO A 377 17.43 -18.65 8.21
N LEU A 378 16.49 -19.59 8.19
CA LEU A 378 15.37 -19.69 9.14
C LEU A 378 15.43 -21.00 9.94
N ASN A 379 16.54 -21.20 10.64
CA ASN A 379 16.87 -22.49 11.26
C ASN A 379 16.34 -22.60 12.70
N THR A 380 16.20 -21.47 13.39
CA THR A 380 15.80 -21.41 14.81
C THR A 380 14.40 -20.81 14.99
N PRO A 381 13.75 -21.04 16.14
CA PRO A 381 12.55 -20.30 16.53
C PRO A 381 12.74 -18.78 16.50
N GLU A 382 13.91 -18.29 16.91
CA GLU A 382 14.29 -16.88 16.88
C GLU A 382 14.35 -16.35 15.45
N ASP A 383 14.92 -17.11 14.51
CA ASP A 383 14.98 -16.72 13.08
C ASP A 383 13.57 -16.62 12.49
N LYS A 384 12.70 -17.59 12.82
CA LYS A 384 11.29 -17.59 12.39
C LYS A 384 10.52 -16.41 13.00
N ALA A 385 10.74 -16.12 14.27
CA ALA A 385 10.17 -14.93 14.91
C ALA A 385 10.66 -13.64 14.22
N GLY A 386 11.93 -13.60 13.82
CA GLY A 386 12.49 -12.50 13.02
C GLY A 386 11.82 -12.34 11.66
N LEU A 387 11.55 -13.42 10.93
CA LEU A 387 10.76 -13.37 9.68
C LEU A 387 9.37 -12.76 9.94
N LYS A 388 8.66 -13.24 10.97
CA LYS A 388 7.33 -12.72 11.32
C LYS A 388 7.39 -11.22 11.61
N ALA A 389 8.37 -10.77 12.39
CA ALA A 389 8.54 -9.36 12.73
C ALA A 389 8.76 -8.49 11.47
N ARG A 390 9.64 -8.90 10.55
CA ARG A 390 9.87 -8.18 9.29
C ARG A 390 8.62 -8.09 8.42
N LEU A 391 7.91 -9.21 8.26
CA LEU A 391 6.67 -9.24 7.48
C LEU A 391 5.58 -8.34 8.10
N MET A 392 5.41 -8.36 9.43
CA MET A 392 4.45 -7.48 10.11
C MET A 392 4.83 -6.00 9.96
N ALA A 393 6.12 -5.66 9.99
CA ALA A 393 6.57 -4.28 9.77
C ALA A 393 6.17 -3.73 8.39
N HIS A 394 6.18 -4.57 7.34
CA HIS A 394 5.66 -4.18 6.02
C HIS A 394 4.13 -4.01 6.02
N VAL A 395 3.40 -4.89 6.71
CA VAL A 395 1.94 -4.78 6.84
C VAL A 395 1.55 -3.52 7.60
N ASP A 396 2.30 -3.15 8.64
CA ASP A 396 2.03 -1.96 9.45
C ASP A 396 2.31 -0.65 8.71
N ALA A 397 3.02 -0.70 7.57
CA ALA A 397 3.23 0.45 6.69
C ALA A 397 2.01 0.74 5.78
N ILE A 398 1.05 -0.18 5.66
CA ILE A 398 -0.15 0.00 4.85
C ILE A 398 -1.09 0.99 5.54
N GLN A 399 -1.47 2.06 4.84
CA GLN A 399 -2.32 3.11 5.41
C GLN A 399 -3.81 2.76 5.41
N ASP A 400 -4.28 2.03 4.40
CA ASP A 400 -5.67 1.58 4.34
C ASP A 400 -5.94 0.46 5.37
N PRO A 401 -6.84 0.67 6.35
CA PRO A 401 -7.01 -0.26 7.47
C PRO A 401 -7.61 -1.61 7.06
N ASP A 402 -8.49 -1.63 6.05
CA ASP A 402 -9.11 -2.86 5.57
C ASP A 402 -8.10 -3.71 4.81
N ILE A 403 -7.32 -3.09 3.93
CA ILE A 403 -6.22 -3.75 3.22
C ILE A 403 -5.16 -4.24 4.21
N ALA A 404 -4.77 -3.42 5.20
CA ALA A 404 -3.81 -3.81 6.23
C ALA A 404 -4.30 -5.04 7.02
N SER A 405 -5.59 -5.09 7.36
CA SER A 405 -6.20 -6.25 8.03
C SER A 405 -6.14 -7.53 7.18
N LEU A 406 -6.50 -7.41 5.89
CA LEU A 406 -6.45 -8.54 4.95
C LEU A 406 -5.01 -9.02 4.70
N TYR A 407 -4.06 -8.10 4.52
CA TYR A 407 -2.64 -8.43 4.41
C TYR A 407 -2.13 -9.12 5.67
N ARG A 408 -2.50 -8.62 6.86
CA ARG A 408 -2.10 -9.23 8.13
C ARG A 408 -2.56 -10.68 8.22
N ARG A 409 -3.82 -10.95 7.85
CA ARG A 409 -4.37 -12.31 7.83
C ARG A 409 -3.63 -13.21 6.85
N GLU A 410 -3.47 -12.79 5.60
CA GLU A 410 -2.80 -13.56 4.55
C GLU A 410 -1.33 -13.87 4.91
N VAL A 411 -0.60 -12.88 5.45
CA VAL A 411 0.77 -13.08 5.93
C VAL A 411 0.81 -14.06 7.10
N GLN A 412 -0.12 -13.99 8.05
CA GLN A 412 -0.19 -14.91 9.18
C GLN A 412 -0.52 -16.34 8.75
N ASP A 413 -1.41 -16.51 7.77
CA ASP A 413 -1.77 -17.82 7.23
C ASP A 413 -0.57 -18.45 6.52
N ARG A 414 0.12 -17.69 5.65
CA ARG A 414 1.39 -18.13 5.01
C ARG A 414 2.47 -18.47 6.04
N TYR A 415 2.63 -17.62 7.05
CA TYR A 415 3.59 -17.85 8.13
C TYR A 415 3.27 -19.12 8.91
N SER A 416 2.00 -19.34 9.25
CA SER A 416 1.58 -20.52 10.01
C SER A 416 1.79 -21.80 9.21
N ALA A 417 1.44 -21.79 7.92
CA ALA A 417 1.67 -22.92 7.02
C ALA A 417 3.17 -23.26 6.88
N PHE A 418 4.03 -22.25 6.83
CA PHE A 418 5.49 -22.42 6.77
C PHE A 418 6.10 -22.87 8.10
N ALA A 419 5.76 -22.22 9.20
CA ALA A 419 6.38 -22.47 10.51
C ALA A 419 5.89 -23.76 11.16
N PHE A 420 4.63 -24.15 10.89
CA PHE A 420 3.94 -25.31 11.46
C PHE A 420 3.25 -26.12 10.35
N PRO A 421 4.01 -26.76 9.43
CA PRO A 421 3.41 -27.56 8.38
C PRO A 421 2.53 -28.66 9.00
N LYS A 422 1.32 -28.84 8.45
CA LYS A 422 0.40 -29.90 8.91
C LYS A 422 1.13 -31.23 8.84
N ARG A 423 1.30 -31.90 9.98
CA ARG A 423 1.79 -33.30 10.00
C ARG A 423 0.78 -34.12 9.21
N GLU A 424 1.19 -34.68 8.07
CA GLU A 424 0.41 -35.70 7.38
C GLU A 424 0.17 -36.84 8.38
N SER A 425 -1.07 -37.00 8.83
CA SER A 425 -1.47 -38.21 9.52
C SER A 425 -1.44 -39.32 8.47
N LYS A 426 -0.33 -40.07 8.40
CA LYS A 426 -0.30 -41.39 7.76
C LYS A 426 -1.19 -42.34 8.57
N TRP A 427 -2.50 -42.18 8.45
CA TRP A 427 -3.42 -43.26 8.77
C TRP A 427 -3.39 -44.22 7.58
N GLN A 428 -2.55 -45.25 7.67
CA GLN A 428 -2.65 -46.41 6.79
C GLN A 428 -3.89 -47.21 7.23
N PRO A 429 -4.91 -47.37 6.38
CA PRO A 429 -5.95 -48.35 6.65
C PRO A 429 -5.27 -49.72 6.62
N GLY A 430 -5.24 -50.41 7.76
CA GLY A 430 -4.73 -51.77 7.84
C GLY A 430 -5.45 -52.65 6.81
N GLY A 431 -4.71 -53.15 5.83
CA GLY A 431 -5.20 -54.11 4.87
C GLY A 431 -5.74 -55.34 5.60
N GLY A 432 -6.99 -55.69 5.30
CA GLY A 432 -7.60 -56.94 5.75
C GLY A 432 -6.85 -58.13 5.15
N GLY A 433 -5.85 -58.62 5.88
CA GLY A 433 -5.17 -59.88 5.61
C GLY A 433 -5.77 -60.97 6.48
N GLN A 434 -6.65 -61.77 5.88
CA GLN A 434 -6.94 -63.14 6.32
C GLN A 434 -5.62 -63.86 6.64
N SER A 435 -5.38 -64.18 7.91
CA SER A 435 -4.38 -65.20 8.25
C SER A 435 -4.91 -66.07 9.38
N GLY A 436 -4.85 -67.37 9.11
CA GLY A 436 -5.44 -68.42 9.91
C GLY A 436 -4.81 -68.54 11.29
N PHE A 437 -5.66 -68.90 12.23
CA PHE A 437 -5.27 -69.42 13.53
C PHE A 437 -4.37 -70.65 13.35
N GLN A 438 -3.14 -70.57 13.86
CA GLN A 438 -2.36 -71.76 14.19
C GLN A 438 -1.80 -71.62 15.61
N ARG A 439 -2.30 -72.48 16.49
CA ARG A 439 -1.83 -72.65 17.88
C ARG A 439 -0.43 -73.25 17.87
N GLY A 440 0.52 -72.61 18.55
CA GLY A 440 1.84 -73.12 18.86
C GLY A 440 2.35 -72.52 20.18
N SER A 441 2.76 -73.39 21.08
CA SER A 441 3.01 -73.21 22.52
C SER A 441 4.41 -72.68 22.89
N SER A 442 4.51 -72.01 24.05
CA SER A 442 5.72 -71.77 24.88
C SER A 442 6.76 -70.80 24.27
N GLN A 443 7.38 -69.81 24.94
CA GLN A 443 7.86 -69.73 26.33
C GLN A 443 8.29 -68.28 26.68
N LYS A 444 7.97 -67.82 27.90
CA LYS A 444 8.60 -66.77 28.76
C LYS A 444 9.42 -65.61 28.15
N GLY A 445 9.00 -64.39 28.50
CA GLY A 445 9.86 -63.42 29.21
C GLY A 445 9.93 -62.00 28.65
N GLY A 446 9.25 -61.04 29.28
CA GLY A 446 9.52 -59.60 29.09
C GLY A 446 8.33 -58.67 29.35
N LYS A 447 8.23 -58.14 30.57
CA LYS A 447 7.25 -57.11 30.97
C LYS A 447 7.51 -55.79 30.22
N TRP A 448 6.49 -55.26 29.54
CA TRP A 448 6.38 -53.84 29.20
C TRP A 448 4.97 -53.35 29.54
N ASN A 449 4.89 -52.32 30.38
CA ASN A 449 3.66 -51.64 30.80
C ASN A 449 2.97 -50.99 29.60
N SER A 450 1.86 -51.55 29.14
CA SER A 450 0.91 -50.90 28.24
C SER A 450 0.01 -49.93 29.03
N ARG A 451 0.23 -48.62 28.86
CA ARG A 451 -0.84 -47.62 29.12
C ARG A 451 -1.99 -47.92 28.14
N PRO A 452 -3.26 -47.89 28.57
CA PRO A 452 -4.36 -48.06 27.63
C PRO A 452 -4.40 -46.90 26.63
N ALA A 453 -4.59 -47.22 25.36
CA ALA A 453 -4.83 -46.23 24.31
C ALA A 453 -6.13 -45.47 24.61
N PRO A 454 -6.21 -44.15 24.33
CA PRO A 454 -7.45 -43.41 24.47
C PRO A 454 -8.48 -43.95 23.47
N ALA A 455 -9.66 -44.32 23.97
CA ALA A 455 -10.78 -44.74 23.14
C ALA A 455 -11.22 -43.58 22.23
N PRO A 456 -11.63 -43.83 20.97
CA PRO A 456 -12.19 -42.80 20.13
C PRO A 456 -13.49 -42.26 20.75
N SER A 457 -13.61 -40.93 20.79
CA SER A 457 -14.73 -40.20 21.38
C SER A 457 -16.07 -40.67 20.79
N SER A 458 -17.07 -40.92 21.64
CA SER A 458 -18.38 -41.40 21.19
C SER A 458 -19.10 -40.36 20.31
N PRO A 459 -20.09 -40.76 19.48
CA PRO A 459 -20.91 -39.83 18.69
C PRO A 459 -21.56 -38.72 19.55
N GLU A 460 -21.82 -39.00 20.82
CA GLU A 460 -22.33 -38.05 21.81
C GLU A 460 -21.27 -37.03 22.26
N SER A 461 -19.98 -37.41 22.27
CA SER A 461 -18.86 -36.50 22.52
C SER A 461 -18.64 -35.55 21.35
N ILE A 462 -18.79 -36.03 20.11
CA ILE A 462 -18.71 -35.22 18.88
C ILE A 462 -19.92 -34.28 18.78
N SER A 463 -21.12 -34.77 19.12
CA SER A 463 -22.34 -33.96 19.18
C SER A 463 -22.28 -32.90 20.28
N ARG A 464 -21.58 -33.16 21.40
CA ARG A 464 -21.28 -32.17 22.45
C ARG A 464 -20.23 -31.15 22.00
N LEU A 465 -19.28 -31.53 21.16
CA LEU A 465 -18.27 -30.63 20.60
C LEU A 465 -18.84 -29.71 19.52
N ASN A 466 -19.73 -30.23 18.67
CA ASN A 466 -20.42 -29.44 17.65
C ASN A 466 -21.44 -28.48 18.26
N ARG A 467 -22.16 -28.89 19.33
CA ARG A 467 -23.02 -27.96 20.11
C ARG A 467 -22.24 -26.83 20.78
N ARG A 468 -20.96 -27.05 21.12
CA ARG A 468 -20.05 -26.02 21.66
C ARG A 468 -19.49 -25.07 20.59
N HIS A 469 -19.66 -25.39 19.31
CA HIS A 469 -19.13 -24.59 18.19
C HIS A 469 -20.23 -23.78 17.48
N GLU A 470 -21.50 -24.12 17.69
CA GLU A 470 -22.66 -23.53 17.01
C GLU A 470 -23.41 -22.46 17.84
N GLN A 471 -23.11 -22.33 19.14
CA GLN A 471 -23.59 -21.22 19.97
C GLN A 471 -22.41 -20.35 20.39
N GLY A 472 -22.47 -19.06 20.03
CA GLY A 472 -21.38 -18.09 20.11
C GLY A 472 -20.62 -18.10 21.42
N GLY A 473 -19.30 -18.12 21.31
CA GLY A 473 -18.40 -18.09 22.46
C GLY A 473 -16.99 -18.40 22.02
N THR A 474 -16.29 -17.42 21.45
CA THR A 474 -14.86 -17.30 21.74
C THR A 474 -14.75 -17.47 23.24
N ARG A 475 -14.07 -18.52 23.74
CA ARG A 475 -13.79 -18.65 25.17
C ARG A 475 -13.22 -17.31 25.61
N ASP A 476 -13.98 -16.58 26.41
CA ASP A 476 -13.61 -15.24 26.81
C ASP A 476 -12.40 -15.38 27.75
N GLY A 477 -11.20 -15.16 27.20
CA GLY A 477 -9.97 -15.32 27.97
C GLY A 477 -9.93 -14.41 29.20
N LEU A 478 -10.71 -13.32 29.20
CA LEU A 478 -10.91 -12.46 30.36
C LEU A 478 -11.73 -13.18 31.45
N SER A 479 -12.87 -13.79 31.11
CA SER A 479 -13.64 -14.64 32.01
C SER A 479 -12.78 -15.78 32.60
N ALA A 480 -12.01 -16.48 31.78
CA ALA A 480 -11.11 -17.54 32.23
C ALA A 480 -10.03 -17.02 33.19
N ALA A 481 -9.45 -15.85 32.90
CA ALA A 481 -8.49 -15.20 33.78
C ALA A 481 -9.12 -14.81 35.12
N VAL A 482 -10.29 -14.16 35.11
CA VAL A 482 -10.98 -13.71 36.31
C VAL A 482 -11.40 -14.90 37.18
N ILE A 483 -11.90 -15.99 36.61
CA ILE A 483 -12.22 -17.23 37.35
C ILE A 483 -10.96 -17.81 38.01
N ALA A 484 -9.85 -17.88 37.28
CA ALA A 484 -8.58 -18.34 37.86
C ALA A 484 -8.09 -17.43 38.99
N GLY A 485 -8.29 -16.11 38.85
CA GLY A 485 -8.03 -15.12 39.89
C GLY A 485 -8.92 -15.31 41.11
N LEU A 486 -10.22 -15.50 40.95
CA LEU A 486 -11.17 -15.67 42.06
C LEU A 486 -10.95 -16.99 42.83
N ILE A 487 -10.51 -18.05 42.16
CA ILE A 487 -10.10 -19.30 42.83
C ILE A 487 -8.86 -19.04 43.70
N ARG A 488 -7.90 -18.25 43.21
CA ARG A 488 -6.66 -17.92 43.93
C ARG A 488 -6.87 -16.90 45.05
N TRP A 489 -7.81 -15.97 44.87
CA TRP A 489 -8.10 -14.86 45.78
C TRP A 489 -9.57 -14.87 46.21
N PRO A 490 -10.00 -15.88 46.97
CA PRO A 490 -11.41 -16.12 47.28
C PRO A 490 -12.10 -14.98 48.06
N ASP A 491 -11.36 -14.22 48.86
CA ASP A 491 -11.91 -13.08 49.62
C ASP A 491 -12.49 -11.96 48.74
N ILE A 492 -12.03 -11.87 47.49
CA ILE A 492 -12.48 -10.86 46.52
C ILE A 492 -13.84 -11.26 45.93
N LEU A 493 -14.12 -12.57 45.83
CA LEU A 493 -15.37 -13.09 45.31
C LEU A 493 -16.57 -12.55 46.10
N MET A 494 -16.50 -12.54 47.43
CA MET A 494 -17.60 -12.05 48.28
C MET A 494 -17.94 -10.58 48.02
N ARG A 495 -16.94 -9.75 47.71
CA ARG A 495 -17.13 -8.31 47.46
C ARG A 495 -17.81 -8.01 46.13
N HIS A 496 -17.70 -8.94 45.17
CA HIS A 496 -18.19 -8.76 43.81
C HIS A 496 -19.30 -9.75 43.39
N ALA A 497 -19.67 -10.70 44.26
CA ALA A 497 -20.65 -11.74 43.97
C ALA A 497 -21.98 -11.19 43.47
N GLU A 498 -22.51 -10.14 44.13
CA GLU A 498 -23.78 -9.51 43.75
C GLU A 498 -23.73 -8.82 42.38
N ALA A 499 -22.57 -8.23 42.03
CA ALA A 499 -22.36 -7.56 40.75
C ALA A 499 -22.18 -8.56 39.60
N LEU A 500 -21.41 -9.65 39.85
CA LEU A 500 -21.25 -10.75 38.90
C LEU A 500 -22.59 -11.47 38.66
N ALA A 501 -23.39 -11.72 39.70
CA ALA A 501 -24.70 -12.37 39.58
C ALA A 501 -25.70 -11.57 38.73
N ARG A 502 -25.58 -10.24 38.70
CA ARG A 502 -26.45 -9.35 37.91
C ARG A 502 -25.97 -9.14 36.47
N THR A 503 -24.80 -9.65 36.11
CA THR A 503 -24.23 -9.43 34.78
C THR A 503 -24.70 -10.54 33.83
N PRO A 504 -25.38 -10.21 32.72
CA PRO A 504 -25.86 -11.21 31.78
C PRO A 504 -24.71 -11.84 30.99
N ASP A 505 -24.94 -13.05 30.49
CA ASP A 505 -24.07 -13.76 29.54
C ASP A 505 -22.63 -14.02 30.01
N LEU A 506 -22.41 -14.10 31.33
CA LEU A 506 -21.13 -14.52 31.90
C LEU A 506 -20.92 -16.04 31.78
N ASP A 507 -19.65 -16.45 31.89
CA ASP A 507 -19.28 -17.87 31.95
C ASP A 507 -20.04 -18.57 33.10
N PRO A 508 -20.72 -19.71 32.85
CA PRO A 508 -21.54 -20.41 33.86
C PRO A 508 -20.76 -20.80 35.13
N ARG A 509 -19.43 -20.87 35.07
CA ARG A 509 -18.59 -21.12 36.23
C ARG A 509 -18.68 -20.00 37.27
N PHE A 510 -19.05 -18.78 36.91
CA PHE A 510 -19.27 -17.70 37.87
C PHE A 510 -20.46 -17.97 38.80
N GLU A 511 -21.57 -18.50 38.29
CA GLU A 511 -22.73 -18.87 39.11
C GLU A 511 -22.34 -19.93 40.14
N LEU A 512 -21.62 -20.96 39.71
CA LEU A 512 -21.11 -22.01 40.61
C LEU A 512 -20.18 -21.46 41.71
N LEU A 513 -19.36 -20.47 41.40
CA LEU A 513 -18.51 -19.80 42.39
C LEU A 513 -19.34 -18.93 43.34
N ILE A 514 -20.32 -18.19 42.83
CA ILE A 514 -21.19 -17.29 43.63
C ILE A 514 -22.05 -18.08 44.62
N ASP A 515 -22.57 -19.23 44.22
CA ASP A 515 -23.35 -20.12 45.10
C ASP A 515 -22.56 -20.58 46.34
N CYS A 516 -21.23 -20.56 46.27
CA CYS A 516 -20.35 -20.88 47.40
C CYS A 516 -20.32 -19.79 48.47
N CYS A 517 -20.64 -18.54 48.12
CA CYS A 517 -20.61 -17.39 49.03
C CYS A 517 -21.75 -17.38 50.06
N GLY A 518 -22.75 -18.25 49.92
CA GLY A 518 -23.89 -18.33 50.84
C GLY A 518 -23.64 -19.08 52.15
N GLY A 519 -22.46 -19.71 52.32
CA GLY A 519 -22.09 -20.48 53.51
C GLY A 519 -21.34 -19.65 54.57
N SER A 520 -21.51 -19.97 55.85
CA SER A 520 -20.88 -19.26 56.99
C SER A 520 -19.40 -19.63 57.25
N GLU A 521 -18.75 -20.34 56.31
CA GLU A 521 -17.36 -20.81 56.41
C GLU A 521 -16.43 -20.03 55.47
N ALA A 522 -15.16 -19.90 55.83
CA ALA A 522 -14.16 -19.24 54.99
C ALA A 522 -13.99 -19.95 53.63
N LEU A 523 -13.91 -19.16 52.56
CA LEU A 523 -13.71 -19.65 51.20
C LEU A 523 -12.23 -19.98 50.97
N GLU A 524 -11.92 -21.25 50.70
CA GLU A 524 -10.57 -21.70 50.36
C GLU A 524 -10.47 -22.11 48.88
N SER A 525 -9.32 -21.86 48.24
CA SER A 525 -9.07 -22.19 46.83
C SER A 525 -9.33 -23.66 46.48
N ALA A 526 -8.92 -24.59 47.36
CA ALA A 526 -9.11 -26.03 47.16
C ALA A 526 -10.60 -26.43 47.14
N ARG A 527 -11.44 -25.72 47.91
CA ARG A 527 -12.89 -25.92 47.95
C ARG A 527 -13.54 -25.42 46.67
N LEU A 528 -13.16 -24.25 46.17
CA LEU A 528 -13.69 -23.70 44.91
C LEU A 528 -13.34 -24.60 43.71
N GLU A 529 -12.10 -25.13 43.64
CA GLU A 529 -11.73 -26.10 42.60
C GLU A 529 -12.52 -27.41 42.69
N ALA A 530 -12.73 -27.93 43.91
CA ALA A 530 -13.48 -29.16 44.12
C ALA A 530 -14.94 -29.00 43.68
N ILE A 531 -15.57 -27.86 43.96
CA ILE A 531 -16.97 -27.58 43.59
C ILE A 531 -17.15 -27.46 42.08
N LEU A 532 -16.22 -26.79 41.38
CA LEU A 532 -16.24 -26.75 39.92
C LEU A 532 -16.19 -28.17 39.35
N ARG A 533 -15.24 -29.00 39.81
CA ARG A 533 -15.08 -30.38 39.33
C ARG A 533 -16.28 -31.27 39.63
N GLN A 534 -16.89 -31.13 40.82
CA GLN A 534 -18.09 -31.87 41.20
C GLN A 534 -19.31 -31.49 40.35
N SER A 535 -19.39 -30.23 39.93
CA SER A 535 -20.46 -29.70 39.06
C SER A 535 -20.20 -29.96 37.57
N GLY A 536 -19.17 -30.74 37.22
CA GLY A 536 -18.81 -31.06 35.84
C GLY A 536 -18.11 -29.94 35.06
N ALA A 537 -17.64 -28.89 35.75
CA ALA A 537 -16.87 -27.79 35.18
C ALA A 537 -15.38 -27.94 35.53
N GLU A 538 -14.49 -27.70 34.56
CA GLU A 538 -13.05 -27.70 34.83
C GLU A 538 -12.57 -26.29 35.22
N PRO A 539 -11.71 -26.17 36.25
CA PRO A 539 -11.06 -24.90 36.56
C PRO A 539 -10.24 -24.43 35.35
N PRO A 540 -10.17 -23.12 35.06
CA PRO A 540 -9.40 -22.61 33.93
C PRO A 540 -7.93 -23.02 34.02
N THR A 541 -7.36 -23.41 32.89
CA THR A 541 -5.94 -23.70 32.75
C THR A 541 -5.19 -22.49 32.19
N PRO A 542 -3.86 -22.38 32.36
CA PRO A 542 -3.06 -21.32 31.74
C PRO A 542 -3.24 -21.17 30.22
N ALA A 543 -3.67 -22.23 29.53
CA ALA A 543 -3.98 -22.17 28.10
C ALA A 543 -5.27 -21.37 27.81
N ASP A 544 -6.23 -21.36 28.74
CA ASP A 544 -7.53 -20.69 28.57
C ASP A 544 -7.43 -19.17 28.72
N TYR A 545 -6.37 -18.66 29.36
CA TYR A 545 -6.11 -17.22 29.56
C TYR A 545 -4.72 -16.77 29.07
N TYR A 546 -4.10 -17.52 28.15
CA TYR A 546 -2.73 -17.26 27.64
C TYR A 546 -2.51 -15.83 27.09
N GLY A 547 -3.57 -15.17 26.60
CA GLY A 547 -3.53 -13.80 26.11
C GLY A 547 -3.47 -12.71 27.19
N PHE A 548 -3.58 -13.07 28.47
CA PHE A 548 -3.63 -12.13 29.60
C PHE A 548 -2.47 -12.39 30.56
N ARG A 549 -1.68 -11.35 30.84
CA ARG A 549 -0.58 -11.38 31.82
C ARG A 549 -0.92 -10.53 33.04
N PHE A 550 -2.03 -10.84 33.71
CA PHE A 550 -2.39 -10.15 34.95
C PHE A 550 -1.52 -10.63 36.12
N GLY A 551 -1.14 -9.71 37.01
CA GLY A 551 -0.32 -10.00 38.17
C GLY A 551 -0.98 -10.99 39.14
N PHE A 552 -2.31 -10.98 39.24
CA PHE A 552 -3.07 -11.92 40.06
C PHE A 552 -3.03 -13.38 39.58
N LEU A 553 -2.55 -13.64 38.35
CA LEU A 553 -2.37 -15.00 37.81
C LEU A 553 -0.98 -15.58 38.15
N GLY A 554 -0.03 -14.74 38.58
CA GLY A 554 1.35 -15.09 38.90
C GLY A 554 1.59 -15.43 40.39
N ASN A 555 2.84 -15.81 40.72
CA ASN A 555 3.23 -16.30 42.05
C ASN A 555 3.58 -15.19 43.06
N GLY A 556 2.86 -14.06 43.02
CA GLY A 556 2.72 -13.13 44.16
C GLY A 556 3.97 -12.38 44.61
N GLU A 557 4.36 -11.33 43.88
CA GLU A 557 5.33 -10.34 44.40
C GLU A 557 4.66 -9.30 45.31
N ASN A 558 3.35 -9.05 45.16
CA ASN A 558 2.56 -8.16 46.03
C ASN A 558 1.06 -8.56 46.06
N PRO A 559 0.55 -9.11 47.19
CA PRO A 559 -0.85 -9.52 47.35
C PRO A 559 -1.89 -8.39 47.20
N GLU A 560 -1.63 -7.21 47.74
CA GLU A 560 -2.57 -6.07 47.69
C GLU A 560 -2.74 -5.59 46.25
N LYS A 561 -1.63 -5.46 45.51
CA LYS A 561 -1.64 -5.07 44.09
C LYS A 561 -2.36 -6.09 43.21
N SER A 562 -2.21 -7.38 43.52
CA SER A 562 -2.91 -8.47 42.81
C SER A 562 -4.41 -8.43 43.07
N ALA A 563 -4.82 -8.10 44.30
CA ALA A 563 -6.23 -7.95 44.66
C ALA A 563 -6.89 -6.76 43.96
N GLU A 564 -6.20 -5.61 43.90
CA GLU A 564 -6.65 -4.43 43.16
C GLU A 564 -6.77 -4.69 41.66
N GLU A 565 -5.80 -5.40 41.09
CA GLU A 565 -5.80 -5.77 39.68
C GLU A 565 -6.93 -6.75 39.34
N LEU A 566 -7.21 -7.74 40.20
CA LEU A 566 -8.37 -8.63 40.01
C LEU A 566 -9.69 -7.85 40.10
N THR A 567 -9.79 -6.89 41.02
CA THR A 567 -10.96 -6.01 41.14
C THR A 567 -11.20 -5.22 39.85
N GLN A 568 -10.16 -4.68 39.23
CA GLN A 568 -10.25 -3.98 37.95
C GLN A 568 -10.66 -4.92 36.80
N ALA A 569 -10.18 -6.16 36.79
CA ALA A 569 -10.54 -7.16 35.78
C ALA A 569 -12.03 -7.51 35.86
N ILE A 570 -12.55 -7.68 37.08
CA ILE A 570 -13.97 -7.93 37.35
C ILE A 570 -14.83 -6.75 36.86
N GLN A 571 -14.40 -5.51 37.11
CA GLN A 571 -15.13 -4.33 36.62
C GLN A 571 -15.20 -4.29 35.09
N LEU A 572 -14.10 -4.60 34.40
CA LEU A 572 -14.08 -4.66 32.93
C LEU A 572 -14.97 -5.79 32.41
N LEU A 573 -14.95 -6.95 33.07
CA LEU A 573 -15.80 -8.09 32.74
C LEU A 573 -17.29 -7.74 32.83
N ILE A 574 -17.69 -6.96 33.85
CA ILE A 574 -19.07 -6.51 34.08
C ILE A 574 -19.46 -5.40 33.08
N GLU A 575 -18.56 -4.47 32.77
CA GLU A 575 -18.83 -3.34 31.86
C GLU A 575 -19.02 -3.80 30.40
N ARG A 576 -18.33 -4.87 29.99
CA ARG A 576 -18.32 -5.36 28.61
C ARG A 576 -19.70 -5.71 28.03
N PRO A 577 -20.50 -6.62 28.61
CA PRO A 577 -21.79 -7.00 28.01
C PRO A 577 -22.78 -5.83 27.98
N VAL A 578 -22.71 -4.93 28.97
CA VAL A 578 -23.54 -3.72 29.01
C VAL A 578 -23.20 -2.79 27.84
N LEU A 579 -21.91 -2.58 27.58
CA LEU A 579 -21.43 -1.72 26.49
C LEU A 579 -21.70 -2.34 25.11
N GLU A 580 -21.51 -3.65 24.97
CA GLU A 580 -21.79 -4.39 23.72
C GLU A 580 -23.29 -4.36 23.38
N SER A 581 -24.16 -4.62 24.36
CA SER A 581 -25.62 -4.52 24.22
C SER A 581 -26.06 -3.10 23.87
N ALA A 582 -25.51 -2.08 24.55
CA ALA A 582 -25.83 -0.68 24.27
C ALA A 582 -25.44 -0.29 22.83
N LEU A 583 -24.26 -0.72 22.37
CA LEU A 583 -23.79 -0.46 21.00
C LEU A 583 -24.63 -1.20 19.96
N GLN A 584 -25.03 -2.44 20.23
CA GLN A 584 -25.92 -3.20 19.34
C GLN A 584 -27.30 -2.54 19.24
N ALA A 585 -27.87 -2.12 20.37
CA ALA A 585 -29.15 -1.42 20.40
C ALA A 585 -29.08 -0.06 19.68
N ALA A 586 -28.01 0.71 19.86
CA ALA A 586 -27.80 1.97 19.15
C ALA A 586 -27.59 1.77 17.65
N THR A 587 -26.89 0.72 17.24
CA THR A 587 -26.71 0.35 15.83
C THR A 587 -28.05 -0.02 15.19
N ALA A 588 -28.83 -0.88 15.84
CA ALA A 588 -30.15 -1.27 15.35
C ALA A 588 -31.17 -0.11 15.36
N ARG A 589 -31.01 0.90 16.23
CA ARG A 589 -31.81 2.15 16.16
C ARG A 589 -31.38 3.01 14.97
N HIS A 590 -30.08 3.22 14.79
CA HIS A 590 -29.56 3.98 13.65
C HIS A 590 -29.97 3.38 12.31
N GLU A 591 -29.91 2.05 12.16
CA GLU A 591 -30.35 1.32 10.97
C GLU A 591 -31.87 1.39 10.70
N ARG A 592 -32.68 1.83 11.66
CA ARG A 592 -34.14 2.01 11.50
C ARG A 592 -34.52 3.47 11.26
N GLU A 593 -33.89 4.38 12.01
CA GLU A 593 -34.30 5.78 12.06
C GLU A 593 -33.46 6.69 11.13
N PHE A 594 -32.22 6.32 10.80
CA PHE A 594 -31.30 7.05 9.91
C PHE A 594 -31.20 8.56 10.20
N THR A 595 -31.19 8.93 11.49
CA THR A 595 -31.07 10.32 11.95
C THR A 595 -29.64 10.67 12.39
N ASP A 596 -29.30 11.96 12.36
CA ASP A 596 -28.02 12.48 12.87
C ASP A 596 -27.83 12.20 14.37
N GLU A 597 -28.93 12.18 15.15
CA GLU A 597 -28.92 11.91 16.59
C GLU A 597 -28.59 10.44 16.91
N THR A 598 -29.18 9.49 16.18
CA THR A 598 -28.88 8.05 16.34
C THR A 598 -27.48 7.70 15.86
N PHE A 599 -26.98 8.39 14.82
CA PHE A 599 -25.59 8.27 14.37
C PHE A 599 -24.61 8.79 15.43
N ALA A 600 -24.86 9.96 16.00
CA ALA A 600 -24.02 10.52 17.07
C ALA A 600 -24.02 9.64 18.33
N GLU A 601 -25.17 9.06 18.69
CA GLU A 601 -25.26 8.08 19.78
C GLU A 601 -24.40 6.83 19.50
N GLN A 602 -24.49 6.28 18.27
CA GLN A 602 -23.69 5.13 17.85
C GLN A 602 -22.18 5.44 17.89
N GLN A 603 -21.76 6.62 17.42
CA GLN A 603 -20.35 7.02 17.43
C GLN A 603 -19.80 7.17 18.86
N ARG A 604 -20.55 7.81 19.77
CA ARG A 604 -20.15 7.91 21.19
C ARG A 604 -19.95 6.54 21.84
N LEU A 605 -20.83 5.57 21.56
CA LEU A 605 -20.70 4.21 22.09
C LEU A 605 -19.53 3.43 21.45
N ARG A 606 -19.20 3.70 20.18
CA ARG A 606 -18.01 3.14 19.52
C ARG A 606 -16.71 3.70 20.11
N GLU A 607 -16.65 5.00 20.37
CA GLU A 607 -15.51 5.64 21.05
C GLU A 607 -15.31 5.05 22.45
N ARG A 608 -16.39 4.90 23.21
CA ARG A 608 -16.35 4.28 24.54
C ARG A 608 -15.90 2.81 24.48
N LYS A 609 -16.26 2.06 23.43
CA LYS A 609 -15.75 0.69 23.20
C LYS A 609 -14.25 0.68 22.91
N LEU A 610 -13.75 1.61 22.10
CA LEU A 610 -12.31 1.73 21.82
C LEU A 610 -11.51 2.07 23.09
N GLU A 611 -12.04 2.96 23.94
CA GLU A 611 -11.45 3.28 25.25
C GLU A 611 -11.44 2.06 26.19
N PHE A 612 -12.55 1.33 26.24
CA PHE A 612 -12.65 0.07 26.98
C PHE A 612 -11.60 -0.96 26.52
N ASP A 613 -11.47 -1.19 25.21
CA ASP A 613 -10.48 -2.11 24.62
C ASP A 613 -9.04 -1.65 24.87
N SER A 614 -8.81 -0.33 24.97
CA SER A 614 -7.53 0.25 25.35
C SER A 614 -7.18 -0.03 26.82
N ARG A 615 -8.14 0.18 27.74
CA ARG A 615 -7.99 -0.13 29.19
C ARG A 615 -7.68 -1.61 29.41
N LEU A 616 -8.42 -2.50 28.74
CA LEU A 616 -8.21 -3.95 28.82
C LEU A 616 -6.82 -4.37 28.33
N ARG A 617 -6.36 -3.82 27.19
CA ARG A 617 -5.02 -4.08 26.66
C ARG A 617 -3.93 -3.56 27.59
N HIS A 618 -4.04 -2.32 28.06
CA HIS A 618 -3.06 -1.73 28.97
C HIS A 618 -2.90 -2.57 30.24
N MET A 619 -4.01 -3.02 30.81
CA MET A 619 -4.02 -3.88 31.98
C MET A 619 -3.41 -5.26 31.68
N ALA A 620 -3.71 -5.88 30.53
CA ALA A 620 -3.15 -7.17 30.13
C ALA A 620 -1.63 -7.14 29.86
N THR A 621 -1.07 -5.97 29.53
CA THR A 621 0.35 -5.78 29.19
C THR A 621 1.22 -5.24 30.33
N ARG A 622 0.64 -4.81 31.46
CA ARG A 622 1.34 -4.10 32.55
C ARG A 622 2.46 -4.91 33.21
N HIS A 623 2.41 -6.25 33.15
CA HIS A 623 3.42 -7.16 33.68
C HIS A 623 4.24 -7.86 32.59
N ALA A 624 4.21 -7.36 31.35
CA ALA A 624 5.08 -7.85 30.27
C ALA A 624 6.48 -7.18 30.28
N SER A 625 6.69 -6.17 31.13
CA SER A 625 7.88 -5.32 31.19
C SER A 625 8.75 -5.52 32.44
N SER A 626 8.46 -6.54 33.25
CA SER A 626 9.16 -6.89 34.49
C SER A 626 9.80 -8.26 34.39
#